data_AF-A0A9W8AMI8-F1
#
_entry.id   AF-A0A9W8AMI8-F1
#
_cell.length_a   1.000
_cell.length_b   1.000
_cell.length_c   1.000
_cell.angle_alpha   90.00
_cell.angle_beta   90.00
_cell.angle_gamma   90.00
#
_symmetry.space_group_name_H-M   'P 1'
#
loop_
_entity.id
_entity.type
_entity.pdbx_description
1 polymer ?
#
loop_
_entity_poly.entity_id
_entity_poly.type
_entity_poly.pdbx_seq_one_letter_code
_entity_poly.pdbx_strand_id
1 'polypeptide(L)'
;MSTLAELQVTSTGMLKTLLRARVGVKRITRVHLEQPLSHYEYNLHLDREEVQAQAHRIQEQAVTEELNATVAAADSVAADDDDEDTLLREIDQLKAELLDQTAAYRVRTGLLDQLRLGQLTDAARKRCAQLPHNERDQEGAAPATADTPSIIPDRHTAQSLVDAADRRDMLARQLAHLTADLADVTNQRRTVQLDLSRQHAVNRQLLTDIRAREADMIHVSSGSSGGDRVHRASRASSAGQSLQQLDEELAKLIARQELIRNVLQGLILESGVDWSRDKFLQETLLMLGETE
;
A
#
# COMPACT_ATOMS: atom_id res chain seq x y z
N MET A 1 76.67 -38.40 -32.57
CA MET A 1 75.77 -38.15 -31.41
C MET A 1 74.64 -37.21 -31.85
N SER A 2 73.62 -37.73 -32.52
CA SER A 2 72.49 -36.92 -33.05
C SER A 2 71.11 -37.57 -32.84
N THR A 3 71.03 -38.72 -32.15
CA THR A 3 69.82 -39.55 -32.14
C THR A 3 68.79 -39.15 -31.09
N LEU A 4 69.18 -38.45 -30.01
CA LEU A 4 68.26 -38.09 -28.91
C LEU A 4 67.42 -36.84 -29.21
N ALA A 5 68.00 -35.86 -29.92
CA ALA A 5 67.32 -34.62 -30.29
C ALA A 5 66.22 -34.87 -31.34
N GLU A 6 66.47 -35.74 -32.31
CA GLU A 6 65.48 -36.12 -33.32
C GLU A 6 64.30 -36.91 -32.69
N LEU A 7 64.58 -37.73 -31.68
CA LEU A 7 63.54 -38.45 -30.93
C LEU A 7 62.65 -37.50 -30.09
N GLN A 8 63.24 -36.43 -29.55
CA GLN A 8 62.49 -35.42 -28.81
C GLN A 8 61.61 -34.57 -29.72
N VAL A 9 62.08 -34.22 -30.93
CA VAL A 9 61.29 -33.45 -31.92
C VAL A 9 60.12 -34.28 -32.45
N THR A 10 60.33 -35.57 -32.72
CA THR A 10 59.28 -36.47 -33.21
C THR A 10 58.22 -36.77 -32.15
N SER A 11 58.62 -37.02 -30.90
CA SER A 11 57.67 -37.28 -29.79
C SER A 11 56.84 -36.04 -29.43
N THR A 12 57.44 -34.84 -29.42
CA THR A 12 56.68 -33.59 -29.23
C THR A 12 55.76 -33.28 -30.41
N GLY A 13 56.17 -33.60 -31.64
CA GLY A 13 55.32 -33.52 -32.83
C GLY A 13 54.07 -34.40 -32.73
N MET A 14 54.24 -35.66 -32.31
CA MET A 14 53.14 -36.61 -32.10
C MET A 14 52.21 -36.20 -30.95
N LEU A 15 52.75 -35.74 -29.82
CA LEU A 15 51.95 -35.23 -28.70
C LEU A 15 51.11 -34.02 -29.11
N LYS A 16 51.65 -33.10 -29.91
CA LYS A 16 50.89 -31.96 -30.46
C LYS A 16 49.76 -32.39 -31.40
N THR A 17 49.97 -33.45 -32.17
CA THR A 17 48.93 -33.97 -33.09
C THR A 17 47.83 -34.68 -32.32
N LEU A 18 48.19 -35.48 -31.31
CA LEU A 18 47.21 -36.17 -30.45
C LEU A 18 46.42 -35.19 -29.57
N LEU A 19 47.05 -34.15 -29.03
CA LEU A 19 46.34 -33.09 -28.31
C LEU A 19 45.39 -32.29 -29.23
N ARG A 20 45.78 -32.03 -30.48
CA ARG A 20 44.89 -31.39 -31.47
C ARG A 20 43.69 -32.25 -31.85
N ALA A 21 43.88 -33.56 -32.00
CA ALA A 21 42.79 -34.50 -32.29
C ALA A 21 41.79 -34.59 -31.13
N ARG A 22 42.27 -34.50 -29.88
CA ARG A 22 41.42 -34.63 -28.68
C ARG A 22 40.62 -33.37 -28.33
N VAL A 23 41.07 -32.18 -28.74
CA VAL A 23 40.43 -30.89 -28.41
C VAL A 23 39.47 -30.41 -29.51
N GLY A 24 39.31 -31.16 -30.62
CA GLY A 24 38.32 -30.82 -31.66
C GLY A 24 38.59 -29.50 -32.38
N VAL A 25 39.82 -28.98 -32.33
CA VAL A 25 40.17 -27.69 -32.95
C VAL A 25 40.26 -27.90 -34.45
N LYS A 26 39.19 -27.56 -35.17
CA LYS A 26 39.20 -27.45 -36.64
C LYS A 26 40.32 -26.50 -37.05
N ARG A 27 41.08 -26.92 -38.06
CA ARG A 27 42.20 -26.18 -38.64
C ARG A 27 41.69 -24.83 -39.16
N ILE A 28 41.92 -23.75 -38.42
CA ILE A 28 41.79 -22.40 -38.97
C ILE A 28 42.86 -22.31 -40.06
N THR A 29 42.44 -22.40 -41.32
CA THR A 29 43.26 -22.05 -42.45
C THR A 29 43.75 -20.62 -42.21
N ARG A 30 45.06 -20.46 -42.05
CA ARG A 30 45.69 -19.14 -42.17
C ARG A 30 45.37 -18.65 -43.58
N VAL A 31 44.33 -17.83 -43.69
CA VAL A 31 44.13 -16.97 -44.85
C VAL A 31 45.38 -16.10 -44.95
N HIS A 32 45.93 -16.02 -46.16
CA HIS A 32 47.14 -15.29 -46.49
C HIS A 32 47.14 -13.89 -45.87
N LEU A 33 48.06 -13.66 -44.94
CA LEU A 33 48.26 -12.39 -44.24
C LEU A 33 49.29 -11.47 -44.93
N GLU A 34 49.67 -11.74 -46.18
CA GLU A 34 50.68 -10.97 -46.91
C GLU A 34 50.32 -10.76 -48.39
N GLN A 35 49.06 -10.41 -48.66
CA GLN A 35 48.74 -9.69 -49.90
C GLN A 35 48.35 -8.27 -49.51
N PRO A 36 49.04 -7.23 -50.03
CA PRO A 36 48.57 -5.87 -49.82
C PRO A 36 47.16 -5.79 -50.40
N LEU A 37 46.18 -5.41 -49.57
CA LEU A 37 44.82 -5.14 -50.04
C LEU A 37 44.93 -4.23 -51.25
N SER A 38 44.20 -4.57 -52.30
CA SER A 38 44.01 -3.65 -53.42
C SER A 38 43.53 -2.31 -52.87
N HIS A 39 44.01 -1.20 -53.40
CA HIS A 39 43.62 0.15 -52.96
C HIS A 39 42.09 0.33 -52.90
N TYR A 40 41.36 -0.43 -53.72
CA TYR A 40 39.90 -0.51 -53.71
C TYR A 40 39.33 -1.20 -52.46
N GLU A 41 39.90 -2.33 -52.04
CA GLU A 41 39.47 -3.06 -50.84
C GLU A 41 39.81 -2.29 -49.57
N TYR A 42 40.92 -1.56 -49.57
CA TYR A 42 41.29 -0.66 -48.48
C TYR A 42 40.29 0.50 -48.33
N ASN A 43 39.91 1.15 -49.44
CA ASN A 43 38.89 2.21 -49.41
C ASN A 43 37.53 1.67 -48.94
N LEU A 44 37.13 0.47 -49.38
CA LEU A 44 35.88 -0.15 -48.93
C LEU A 44 35.88 -0.49 -47.43
N HIS A 45 37.06 -0.83 -46.88
CA HIS A 45 37.22 -1.05 -45.45
C HIS A 45 37.11 0.26 -44.66
N LEU A 46 37.74 1.33 -45.16
CA LEU A 46 37.65 2.66 -44.56
C LEU A 46 36.19 3.17 -44.54
N ASP A 47 35.48 3.05 -45.66
CA ASP A 47 34.06 3.44 -45.75
C ASP A 47 33.19 2.66 -44.76
N ARG A 48 33.47 1.36 -44.56
CA ARG A 48 32.76 0.55 -43.55
C ARG A 48 33.07 0.99 -42.13
N GLU A 49 34.32 1.31 -41.82
CA GLU A 49 34.70 1.82 -40.50
C GLU A 49 34.08 3.19 -40.22
N GLU A 50 34.03 4.07 -41.22
CA GLU A 50 33.37 5.38 -41.10
C GLU A 50 31.87 5.24 -40.87
N VAL A 51 31.19 4.34 -41.59
CA VAL A 51 29.77 4.05 -41.39
C VAL A 51 29.51 3.46 -40.00
N GLN A 52 30.38 2.57 -39.52
CA GLN A 52 30.27 2.01 -38.17
C GLN A 52 30.51 3.07 -37.08
N ALA A 53 31.49 3.96 -37.28
CA ALA A 53 31.76 5.05 -36.35
C ALA A 53 30.60 6.07 -36.30
N GLN A 54 29.96 6.34 -37.45
CA GLN A 54 28.77 7.19 -37.50
C GLN A 54 27.58 6.54 -36.79
N ALA A 55 27.35 5.24 -37.01
CA ALA A 55 26.29 4.51 -36.32
C ALA A 55 26.48 4.53 -34.79
N HIS A 56 27.72 4.37 -34.31
CA HIS A 56 28.04 4.44 -32.88
C HIS A 56 27.75 5.83 -32.29
N ARG A 57 28.10 6.91 -33.00
CA ARG A 57 27.80 8.29 -32.55
C ARG A 57 26.31 8.57 -32.48
N ILE A 58 25.54 8.09 -33.45
CA ILE A 58 24.07 8.23 -33.45
C ILE A 58 23.48 7.47 -32.25
N GLN A 59 24.00 6.28 -31.96
CA GLN A 59 23.55 5.49 -30.82
C GLN A 59 23.91 6.16 -29.48
N GLU A 60 25.11 6.73 -29.35
CA GLU A 60 25.50 7.51 -28.17
C GLU A 60 24.59 8.74 -27.97
N GLN A 61 24.28 9.46 -29.04
CA GLN A 61 23.37 10.61 -29.00
C GLN A 61 21.97 10.19 -28.55
N ALA A 62 21.42 9.11 -29.11
CA ALA A 62 20.12 8.58 -28.71
C ALA A 62 20.07 8.19 -27.22
N VAL A 63 21.12 7.53 -26.71
CA VAL A 63 21.21 7.17 -25.29
C VAL A 63 21.28 8.41 -24.39
N THR A 64 22.01 9.46 -24.81
CA THR A 64 22.06 10.71 -24.03
C THR A 64 20.74 11.47 -24.05
N GLU A 65 20.00 11.43 -25.15
CA GLU A 65 18.66 12.03 -25.24
C GLU A 65 17.65 11.27 -24.35
N GLU A 66 17.73 9.94 -24.33
CA GLU A 66 16.89 9.11 -23.46
C GLU A 66 17.20 9.35 -21.97
N LEU A 67 18.49 9.43 -21.60
CA LEU A 67 18.91 9.80 -20.24
C LEU A 67 18.39 11.19 -19.85
N ASN A 68 18.52 12.19 -20.71
CA ASN A 68 18.00 13.54 -20.42
C ASN A 68 16.47 13.55 -20.28
N ALA A 69 15.75 12.75 -21.08
CA ALA A 69 14.30 12.61 -20.96
C ALA A 69 13.89 11.95 -19.63
N THR A 70 14.62 10.93 -19.18
CA THR A 70 14.35 10.28 -17.88
C THR A 70 14.63 11.19 -16.68
N VAL A 71 15.67 12.02 -16.74
CA VAL A 71 15.98 13.00 -15.70
C VAL A 71 14.88 14.07 -15.64
N ALA A 72 14.43 14.59 -16.79
CA ALA A 72 13.32 15.54 -16.83
C ALA A 72 12.01 14.95 -16.30
N ALA A 73 11.74 13.66 -16.54
CA ALA A 73 10.59 12.96 -15.98
C ALA A 73 10.72 12.79 -14.45
N ALA A 74 11.91 12.46 -13.94
CA ALA A 74 12.16 12.36 -12.50
C ALA A 74 11.98 13.71 -11.77
N ASP A 75 12.42 14.81 -12.38
CA ASP A 75 12.22 16.16 -11.83
C ASP A 75 10.73 16.56 -11.79
N SER A 76 9.92 16.08 -12.74
CA SER A 76 8.46 16.33 -12.73
C SER A 76 7.74 15.53 -11.62
N VAL A 77 8.18 14.31 -11.35
CA VAL A 77 7.62 13.48 -10.26
C VAL A 77 7.98 14.05 -8.88
N ALA A 78 9.19 14.61 -8.74
CA ALA A 78 9.58 15.28 -7.50
C ALA A 78 8.77 16.56 -7.21
N ALA A 79 8.32 17.27 -8.26
CA ALA A 79 7.46 18.44 -8.10
C ALA A 79 6.02 18.08 -7.65
N ASP A 80 5.48 16.94 -8.12
CA ASP A 80 4.17 16.46 -7.69
C ASP A 80 4.16 16.02 -6.21
N ASP A 81 5.28 15.47 -5.70
CA ASP A 81 5.43 15.09 -4.29
C ASP A 81 5.38 16.32 -3.34
N ASP A 82 5.96 17.46 -3.76
CA ASP A 82 5.94 18.71 -2.99
C ASP A 82 4.53 19.33 -2.91
N ASP A 83 3.72 19.15 -3.97
CA ASP A 83 2.32 19.58 -3.99
C ASP A 83 1.45 18.69 -3.08
N GLU A 84 1.70 17.38 -3.03
CA GLU A 84 1.01 16.46 -2.12
C GLU A 84 1.29 16.79 -0.65
N ASP A 85 2.56 17.06 -0.30
CA ASP A 85 2.95 17.48 1.05
C ASP A 85 2.33 18.83 1.45
N THR A 86 2.11 19.72 0.48
CA THR A 86 1.45 21.01 0.68
C THR A 86 -0.05 20.82 0.97
N LEU A 87 -0.72 19.95 0.20
CA LEU A 87 -2.12 19.59 0.43
C LEU A 87 -2.33 18.91 1.79
N LEU A 88 -1.42 18.04 2.21
CA LEU A 88 -1.49 17.39 3.53
C LEU A 88 -1.40 18.40 4.68
N ARG A 89 -0.52 19.40 4.58
CA ARG A 89 -0.45 20.49 5.57
C ARG A 89 -1.73 21.32 5.61
N GLU A 90 -2.31 21.62 4.45
CA GLU A 90 -3.56 22.38 4.36
C GLU A 90 -4.75 21.60 4.96
N ILE A 91 -4.79 20.28 4.75
CA ILE A 91 -5.78 19.40 5.37
C ILE A 91 -5.63 19.38 6.90
N ASP A 92 -4.41 19.28 7.42
CA ASP A 92 -4.16 19.32 8.87
C ASP A 92 -4.54 20.67 9.49
N GLN A 93 -4.31 21.78 8.76
CA GLN A 93 -4.72 23.12 9.18
C GLN A 93 -6.26 23.25 9.22
N LEU A 94 -6.95 22.83 8.17
CA LEU A 94 -8.43 22.82 8.12
C LEU A 94 -9.05 21.94 9.21
N LYS A 95 -8.40 20.82 9.53
CA LYS A 95 -8.81 19.94 10.63
C LYS A 95 -8.66 20.60 11.99
N ALA A 96 -7.58 21.35 12.22
CA ALA A 96 -7.40 22.12 13.45
C ALA A 96 -8.50 23.19 13.59
N GLU A 97 -8.79 23.92 12.50
CA GLU A 97 -9.86 24.93 12.49
C GLU A 97 -11.25 24.32 12.78
N LEU A 98 -11.56 23.15 12.20
CA LEU A 98 -12.83 22.46 12.48
C LEU A 98 -12.93 21.98 13.94
N LEU A 99 -11.82 21.53 14.54
CA LEU A 99 -11.79 21.14 15.94
C LEU A 99 -12.01 22.34 16.87
N ASP A 100 -11.43 23.50 16.54
CA ASP A 100 -11.66 24.74 17.30
C ASP A 100 -13.09 25.25 17.14
N GLN A 101 -13.67 25.20 15.93
CA GLN A 101 -15.06 25.56 15.70
C GLN A 101 -16.01 24.63 16.46
N THR A 102 -15.79 23.31 16.43
CA THR A 102 -16.63 22.36 17.17
C THR A 102 -16.50 22.51 18.69
N ALA A 103 -15.32 22.87 19.19
CA ALA A 103 -15.13 23.25 20.59
C ALA A 103 -15.93 24.51 20.94
N ALA A 104 -15.89 25.54 20.09
CA ALA A 104 -16.66 26.77 20.26
C ALA A 104 -18.18 26.51 20.23
N TYR A 105 -18.67 25.67 19.33
CA TYR A 105 -20.08 25.26 19.28
C TYR A 105 -20.49 24.45 20.51
N ARG A 106 -19.63 23.58 21.05
CA ARG A 106 -19.89 22.86 22.31
C ARG A 106 -19.99 23.80 23.51
N VAL A 107 -19.11 24.80 23.61
CA VAL A 107 -19.19 25.80 24.68
C VAL A 107 -20.48 26.62 24.56
N ARG A 108 -20.84 27.03 23.34
CA ARG A 108 -22.07 27.79 23.07
C ARG A 108 -23.34 26.99 23.41
N THR A 109 -23.39 25.71 23.01
CA THR A 109 -24.53 24.84 23.33
C THR A 109 -24.62 24.59 24.84
N GLY A 110 -23.49 24.33 25.52
CA GLY A 110 -23.45 24.22 26.98
C GLY A 110 -23.95 25.47 27.71
N LEU A 111 -23.60 26.67 27.22
CA LEU A 111 -24.09 27.93 27.79
C LEU A 111 -25.60 28.13 27.57
N LEU A 112 -26.13 27.75 26.41
CA LEU A 112 -27.57 27.82 26.12
C LEU A 112 -28.36 26.83 26.99
N ASP A 113 -27.83 25.64 27.23
CA ASP A 113 -28.44 24.64 28.11
C ASP A 113 -28.42 25.10 29.58
N GLN A 114 -27.32 25.72 30.04
CA GLN A 114 -27.25 26.33 31.37
C GLN A 114 -28.25 27.49 31.54
N LEU A 115 -28.41 28.34 30.51
CA LEU A 115 -29.40 29.42 30.53
C LEU A 115 -30.83 28.88 30.57
N ARG A 116 -31.14 27.81 29.81
CA ARG A 116 -32.44 27.13 29.88
C ARG A 116 -32.70 26.52 31.26
N LEU A 117 -31.71 25.84 31.84
CA LEU A 117 -31.80 25.30 33.19
C LEU A 117 -32.03 26.41 34.22
N GLY A 118 -31.30 27.52 34.13
CA GLY A 118 -31.50 28.70 34.97
C GLY A 118 -32.93 29.24 34.92
N GLN A 119 -33.45 29.46 33.71
CA GLN A 119 -34.83 29.92 33.49
C GLN A 119 -35.88 28.95 34.05
N LEU A 120 -35.66 27.63 33.91
CA LEU A 120 -36.55 26.62 34.47
C LEU A 120 -36.50 26.59 36.00
N THR A 121 -35.31 26.73 36.59
CA THR A 121 -35.15 26.80 38.06
C THR A 121 -35.76 28.07 38.64
N ASP A 122 -35.65 29.21 37.97
CA ASP A 122 -36.29 30.46 38.40
C ASP A 122 -37.81 30.39 38.26
N ALA A 123 -38.32 29.76 37.20
CA ALA A 123 -39.75 29.50 37.04
C ALA A 123 -40.29 28.51 38.08
N ALA A 124 -39.50 27.52 38.51
CA ALA A 124 -39.85 26.62 39.60
C ALA A 124 -39.80 27.33 40.96
N ARG A 125 -38.80 28.19 41.19
CA ARG A 125 -38.65 28.97 42.42
C ARG A 125 -39.75 30.00 42.59
N LYS A 126 -40.15 30.69 41.51
CA LYS A 126 -41.32 31.59 41.50
C LYS A 126 -42.62 30.84 41.80
N ARG A 127 -42.79 29.62 41.26
CA ARG A 127 -43.94 28.76 41.58
C ARG A 127 -43.92 28.29 43.04
N CYS A 128 -42.76 27.97 43.59
CA CYS A 128 -42.63 27.60 45.01
C CYS A 128 -42.85 28.80 45.96
N ALA A 129 -42.41 30.00 45.58
CA ALA A 129 -42.65 31.23 46.35
C ALA A 129 -44.11 31.68 46.33
N GLN A 130 -44.92 31.18 45.38
CA GLN A 130 -46.36 31.44 45.28
C GLN A 130 -47.22 30.39 46.00
N LEU A 131 -46.61 29.33 46.58
CA LEU A 131 -47.33 28.40 47.43
C LEU A 131 -47.50 29.02 48.82
N PRO A 132 -48.73 29.21 49.32
CA PRO A 132 -48.95 29.78 50.65
C PRO A 132 -48.39 28.85 51.72
N HIS A 133 -47.56 29.40 52.61
CA HIS A 133 -47.14 28.78 53.87
C HIS A 133 -48.37 28.60 54.77
N ASN A 134 -49.05 27.45 54.65
CA ASN A 134 -50.04 27.02 55.62
C ASN A 134 -49.39 26.01 56.57
N GLU A 135 -48.63 26.51 57.53
CA GLU A 135 -48.37 25.77 58.76
C GLU A 135 -49.24 26.33 59.88
N ARG A 136 -50.16 25.46 60.32
CA ARG A 136 -50.64 25.26 61.69
C ARG A 136 -50.86 26.51 62.55
N ASP A 137 -52.14 26.85 62.69
CA ASP A 137 -52.76 27.00 64.01
C ASP A 137 -54.23 26.56 63.90
N GLN A 138 -54.59 25.50 64.63
CA GLN A 138 -55.97 25.16 64.93
C GLN A 138 -56.36 25.97 66.17
N GLU A 139 -57.47 26.72 66.10
CA GLU A 139 -58.58 26.66 67.06
C GLU A 139 -59.62 27.75 66.74
N GLY A 140 -60.88 27.33 66.57
CA GLY A 140 -62.05 28.19 66.78
C GLY A 140 -62.79 28.71 65.54
N ALA A 141 -64.06 28.26 65.45
CA ALA A 141 -65.20 28.89 64.77
C ALA A 141 -65.32 28.76 63.23
N ALA A 142 -66.32 27.96 62.81
CA ALA A 142 -67.04 28.13 61.54
C ALA A 142 -68.07 29.29 61.67
N PRO A 143 -68.76 29.77 60.62
CA PRO A 143 -68.80 29.29 59.22
C PRO A 143 -68.77 30.42 58.15
N ALA A 144 -68.90 30.01 56.89
CA ALA A 144 -69.45 30.74 55.73
C ALA A 144 -68.49 31.21 54.62
N THR A 145 -68.79 30.65 53.43
CA THR A 145 -68.75 31.27 52.09
C THR A 145 -67.43 31.82 51.58
N ALA A 146 -66.81 31.09 50.64
CA ALA A 146 -66.50 31.58 49.29
C ALA A 146 -65.65 30.54 48.54
N ASP A 147 -66.19 30.06 47.42
CA ASP A 147 -65.52 29.58 46.22
C ASP A 147 -64.01 29.39 46.31
N THR A 148 -63.60 28.19 46.72
CA THR A 148 -62.28 27.67 46.35
C THR A 148 -62.45 27.06 44.96
N PRO A 149 -61.89 27.63 43.88
CA PRO A 149 -61.89 26.93 42.60
C PRO A 149 -61.04 25.69 42.80
N SER A 150 -61.69 24.53 42.87
CA SER A 150 -61.02 23.25 42.74
C SER A 150 -60.42 23.22 41.35
N ILE A 151 -59.14 23.58 41.22
CA ILE A 151 -58.35 23.37 40.01
C ILE A 151 -58.07 21.87 39.93
N ILE A 152 -59.13 21.09 39.71
CA ILE A 152 -58.99 19.74 39.21
C ILE A 152 -58.61 19.96 37.75
N PRO A 153 -57.38 19.62 37.32
CA PRO A 153 -57.01 19.77 35.93
C PRO A 153 -58.01 18.97 35.09
N ASP A 154 -58.70 19.65 34.16
CA ASP A 154 -59.66 19.02 33.27
C ASP A 154 -59.06 17.73 32.70
N ARG A 155 -59.81 16.63 32.71
CA ARG A 155 -59.32 15.29 32.31
C ARG A 155 -58.60 15.29 30.95
N HIS A 156 -58.98 16.20 30.05
CA HIS A 156 -58.34 16.44 28.75
C HIS A 156 -56.93 17.07 28.86
N THR A 157 -56.71 17.99 29.80
CA THR A 157 -55.39 18.58 30.08
C THR A 157 -54.44 17.56 30.71
N ALA A 158 -54.95 16.71 31.60
CA ALA A 158 -54.17 15.60 32.17
C ALA A 158 -53.75 14.59 31.10
N GLN A 159 -54.66 14.22 30.18
CA GLN A 159 -54.35 13.31 29.08
C GLN A 159 -53.32 13.89 28.10
N SER A 160 -53.44 15.18 27.76
CA SER A 160 -52.48 15.88 26.90
C SER A 160 -51.07 15.92 27.50
N LEU A 161 -50.96 16.07 28.83
CA LEU A 161 -49.67 16.04 29.53
C LEU A 161 -49.03 14.65 29.53
N VAL A 162 -49.83 13.58 29.64
CA VAL A 162 -49.34 12.19 29.53
C VAL A 162 -48.85 11.93 28.10
N ASP A 163 -49.63 12.29 27.09
CA ASP A 163 -49.22 12.12 25.69
C ASP A 163 -47.95 12.92 25.34
N ALA A 164 -47.80 14.12 25.93
CA ALA A 164 -46.59 14.93 25.77
C ALA A 164 -45.37 14.30 26.48
N ALA A 165 -45.56 13.69 27.66
CA ALA A 165 -44.51 12.97 28.36
C ALA A 165 -44.07 11.72 27.60
N ASP A 166 -45.01 10.94 27.06
CA ASP A 166 -44.72 9.75 26.25
C ASP A 166 -43.95 10.12 24.96
N ARG A 167 -44.33 11.20 24.29
CA ARG A 167 -43.59 11.72 23.12
C ARG A 167 -42.18 12.16 23.50
N ARG A 168 -42.02 12.85 24.63
CA ARG A 168 -40.69 13.26 25.12
C ARG A 168 -39.81 12.04 25.40
N ASP A 169 -40.36 11.03 26.07
CA ASP A 169 -39.60 9.83 26.45
C ASP A 169 -39.25 8.97 25.22
N MET A 170 -40.13 8.94 24.20
CA MET A 170 -39.83 8.35 22.89
C MET A 170 -38.67 9.06 22.19
N LEU A 171 -38.71 10.40 22.12
CA LEU A 171 -37.63 11.19 21.52
C LEU A 171 -36.31 11.04 22.28
N ALA A 172 -36.36 10.95 23.62
CA ALA A 172 -35.18 10.71 24.44
C ALA A 172 -34.52 9.35 24.13
N ARG A 173 -35.31 8.29 23.92
CA ARG A 173 -34.80 6.98 23.49
C ARG A 173 -34.20 7.03 22.09
N GLN A 174 -34.85 7.72 21.16
CA GLN A 174 -34.32 7.90 19.81
C GLN A 174 -32.99 8.67 19.82
N LEU A 175 -32.89 9.73 20.63
CA LEU A 175 -31.63 10.45 20.82
C LEU A 175 -30.55 9.56 21.42
N ALA A 176 -30.88 8.74 22.42
CA ALA A 176 -29.93 7.79 23.02
C ALA A 176 -29.38 6.79 21.98
N HIS A 177 -30.26 6.25 21.11
CA HIS A 177 -29.84 5.39 20.01
C HIS A 177 -28.94 6.11 19.01
N LEU A 178 -29.33 7.31 18.55
CA LEU A 178 -28.50 8.09 17.62
C LEU A 178 -27.14 8.46 18.21
N THR A 179 -27.06 8.72 19.53
CA THR A 179 -25.78 8.99 20.18
C THR A 179 -24.89 7.76 20.28
N ALA A 180 -25.48 6.56 20.44
CA ALA A 180 -24.74 5.31 20.41
C ALA A 180 -24.22 5.02 19.00
N ASP A 181 -25.06 5.17 17.98
CA ASP A 181 -24.67 4.98 16.58
C ASP A 181 -23.57 5.96 16.16
N LEU A 182 -23.66 7.22 16.59
CA LEU A 182 -22.61 8.22 16.35
C LEU A 182 -21.30 7.80 17.01
N ALA A 183 -21.35 7.31 18.26
CA ALA A 183 -20.16 6.83 18.95
C ALA A 183 -19.51 5.66 18.18
N ASP A 184 -20.30 4.71 17.69
CA ASP A 184 -19.82 3.58 16.90
C ASP A 184 -19.19 4.02 15.59
N VAL A 185 -19.84 4.93 14.84
CA VAL A 185 -19.28 5.49 13.60
C VAL A 185 -17.99 6.25 13.87
N THR A 186 -17.89 7.01 14.97
CA THR A 186 -16.64 7.70 15.32
C THR A 186 -15.52 6.75 15.67
N ASN A 187 -15.82 5.62 16.32
CA ASN A 187 -14.86 4.57 16.61
C ASN A 187 -14.38 3.89 15.32
N GLN A 188 -15.30 3.54 14.42
CA GLN A 188 -14.98 2.99 13.10
C GLN A 188 -14.11 3.95 12.27
N ARG A 189 -14.44 5.25 12.27
CA ARG A 189 -13.60 6.25 11.59
C ARG A 189 -12.18 6.27 12.17
N ARG A 190 -12.07 6.21 13.51
CA ARG A 190 -10.76 6.18 14.18
C ARG A 190 -9.95 4.94 13.83
N THR A 191 -10.58 3.76 13.77
CA THR A 191 -9.88 2.52 13.39
C THR A 191 -9.37 2.60 11.95
N VAL A 192 -10.21 3.04 11.01
CA VAL A 192 -9.80 3.22 9.61
C VAL A 192 -8.66 4.23 9.49
N GLN A 193 -8.69 5.32 10.25
CA GLN A 193 -7.62 6.32 10.23
C GLN A 193 -6.30 5.77 10.78
N LEU A 194 -6.35 4.89 11.79
CA LEU A 194 -5.17 4.21 12.32
C LEU A 194 -4.60 3.23 11.29
N ASP A 195 -5.46 2.45 10.64
CA ASP A 195 -5.05 1.50 9.59
C ASP A 195 -4.44 2.24 8.39
N LEU A 196 -5.03 3.36 7.98
CA LEU A 196 -4.50 4.21 6.92
C LEU A 196 -3.12 4.77 7.27
N SER A 197 -2.95 5.30 8.49
CA SER A 197 -1.64 5.81 8.92
C SER A 197 -0.56 4.72 8.99
N ARG A 198 -0.95 3.50 9.37
CA ARG A 198 -0.08 2.32 9.32
C ARG A 198 0.29 1.95 7.89
N GLN A 199 -0.66 1.97 6.96
CA GLN A 199 -0.40 1.71 5.54
C GLN A 199 0.54 2.77 4.93
N HIS A 200 0.33 4.06 5.21
CA HIS A 200 1.26 5.10 4.75
C HIS A 200 2.66 4.94 5.35
N ALA A 201 2.78 4.50 6.61
CA ALA A 201 4.09 4.20 7.20
C ALA A 201 4.81 3.06 6.46
N VAL A 202 4.08 1.98 6.14
CA VAL A 202 4.63 0.85 5.36
C VAL A 202 4.97 1.30 3.93
N ASN A 203 4.11 2.07 3.27
CA ASN A 203 4.39 2.57 1.91
C ASN A 203 5.61 3.47 1.88
N ARG A 204 5.80 4.35 2.88
CA ARG A 204 7.04 5.14 3.00
C ARG A 204 8.28 4.26 3.16
N GLN A 205 8.20 3.20 3.96
CA GLN A 205 9.30 2.23 4.09
C GLN A 205 9.59 1.53 2.77
N LEU A 206 8.57 1.09 2.05
CA LEU A 206 8.73 0.48 0.73
C LEU A 206 9.36 1.44 -0.28
N LEU A 207 8.93 2.71 -0.30
CA LEU A 207 9.53 3.72 -1.16
C LEU A 207 10.99 3.98 -0.80
N THR A 208 11.35 4.01 0.49
CA THR A 208 12.76 4.11 0.89
C THR A 208 13.57 2.88 0.49
N ASP A 209 12.99 1.68 0.59
CA ASP A 209 13.65 0.43 0.20
C ASP A 209 13.84 0.36 -1.33
N ILE A 210 12.85 0.82 -2.10
CA ILE A 210 12.94 0.93 -3.56
C ILE A 210 14.04 1.92 -3.94
N ARG A 211 14.05 3.13 -3.36
CA ARG A 211 15.10 4.14 -3.61
C ARG A 211 16.50 3.63 -3.23
N ALA A 212 16.62 2.88 -2.14
CA ALA A 212 17.89 2.26 -1.75
C ALA A 212 18.36 1.22 -2.77
N ARG A 213 17.45 0.36 -3.25
CA ARG A 213 17.76 -0.63 -4.31
C ARG A 213 18.08 0.02 -5.65
N GLU A 214 17.41 1.10 -6.00
CA GLU A 214 17.71 1.89 -7.20
C GLU A 214 19.10 2.53 -7.13
N ALA A 215 19.46 3.13 -5.98
CA ALA A 215 20.80 3.67 -5.77
C ALA A 215 21.89 2.60 -5.88
N ASP A 216 21.67 1.40 -5.31
CA ASP A 216 22.57 0.27 -5.45
C ASP A 216 22.73 -0.16 -6.92
N MET A 217 21.65 -0.17 -7.69
CA MET A 217 21.68 -0.50 -9.13
C MET A 217 22.44 0.55 -9.95
N ILE A 218 22.27 1.83 -9.66
CA ILE A 218 22.99 2.93 -10.33
C ILE A 218 24.49 2.86 -10.02
N HIS A 219 24.88 2.58 -8.78
CA HIS A 219 26.28 2.38 -8.41
C HIS A 219 26.91 1.13 -9.06
N VAL A 220 26.14 0.04 -9.22
CA VAL A 220 26.59 -1.16 -9.94
C VAL A 220 26.82 -0.87 -11.43
N SER A 221 26.00 -0.01 -12.02
CA SER A 221 26.06 0.39 -13.44
C SER A 221 27.20 1.38 -13.73
N SER A 222 27.44 2.34 -12.84
CA SER A 222 28.46 3.39 -13.00
C SER A 222 29.88 2.93 -12.62
N GLY A 223 30.01 1.87 -11.81
CA GLY A 223 31.30 1.28 -11.42
C GLY A 223 31.95 0.31 -12.43
N SER A 224 31.41 0.18 -13.65
CA SER A 224 31.78 -0.89 -14.61
C SER A 224 32.95 -0.56 -15.57
N SER A 225 33.72 0.51 -15.35
CA SER A 225 34.71 0.97 -16.35
C SER A 225 36.21 0.73 -16.02
N GLY A 226 36.57 -0.09 -15.02
CA GLY A 226 38.01 -0.25 -14.71
C GLY A 226 38.54 -1.44 -13.90
N GLY A 227 37.74 -2.42 -13.50
CA GLY A 227 38.19 -3.51 -12.60
C GLY A 227 37.59 -4.91 -12.84
N ASP A 228 37.17 -5.19 -14.08
CA ASP A 228 36.07 -6.13 -14.38
C ASP A 228 36.43 -7.62 -14.59
N ARG A 229 37.52 -8.14 -14.00
CA ARG A 229 37.78 -9.60 -14.06
C ARG A 229 37.59 -10.35 -12.74
N VAL A 230 37.85 -9.71 -11.60
CA VAL A 230 37.73 -10.36 -10.29
C VAL A 230 36.34 -10.14 -9.68
N HIS A 231 35.74 -8.95 -9.86
CA HIS A 231 34.39 -8.66 -9.38
C HIS A 231 33.27 -9.26 -10.23
N ARG A 232 33.51 -9.54 -11.52
CA ARG A 232 32.53 -10.18 -12.41
C ARG A 232 32.24 -11.64 -12.02
N ALA A 233 33.25 -12.36 -11.53
CA ALA A 233 33.08 -13.71 -10.99
C ALA A 233 32.28 -13.69 -9.67
N SER A 234 32.53 -12.70 -8.79
CA SER A 234 31.78 -12.53 -7.55
C SER A 234 30.35 -12.00 -7.75
N ARG A 235 30.12 -11.14 -8.76
CA ARG A 235 28.77 -10.67 -9.15
C ARG A 235 27.97 -11.73 -9.90
N ALA A 236 28.61 -12.54 -10.75
CA ALA A 236 27.97 -13.71 -11.35
C ALA A 236 27.62 -14.76 -10.28
N SER A 237 28.46 -14.89 -9.24
CA SER A 237 28.16 -15.70 -8.05
C SER A 237 26.99 -15.13 -7.23
N SER A 238 26.92 -13.82 -6.99
CA SER A 238 25.83 -13.22 -6.19
C SER A 238 24.51 -13.15 -6.96
N ALA A 239 24.54 -12.87 -8.26
CA ALA A 239 23.37 -12.93 -9.14
C ALA A 239 22.89 -14.39 -9.31
N GLY A 240 23.81 -15.35 -9.37
CA GLY A 240 23.48 -16.77 -9.31
C GLY A 240 22.84 -17.18 -7.98
N GLN A 241 23.30 -16.61 -6.86
CA GLN A 241 22.69 -16.84 -5.53
C GLN A 241 21.29 -16.21 -5.41
N SER A 242 21.08 -15.00 -5.94
CA SER A 242 19.73 -14.40 -5.95
C SER A 242 18.76 -15.15 -6.86
N LEU A 243 19.23 -15.66 -8.00
CA LEU A 243 18.42 -16.53 -8.86
C LEU A 243 18.09 -17.85 -8.17
N GLN A 244 19.06 -18.47 -7.49
CA GLN A 244 18.80 -19.67 -6.69
C GLN A 244 17.82 -19.42 -5.54
N GLN A 245 17.87 -18.24 -4.91
CA GLN A 245 16.91 -17.85 -3.86
C GLN A 245 15.50 -17.69 -4.45
N LEU A 246 15.37 -17.03 -5.61
CA LEU A 246 14.09 -16.90 -6.30
C LEU A 246 13.56 -18.25 -6.77
N ASP A 247 14.41 -19.14 -7.26
CA ASP A 247 14.03 -20.51 -7.64
C ASP A 247 13.57 -21.31 -6.42
N GLU A 248 14.22 -21.14 -5.26
CA GLU A 248 13.82 -21.78 -4.01
C GLU A 248 12.50 -21.21 -3.47
N GLU A 249 12.28 -19.90 -3.61
CA GLU A 249 11.00 -19.26 -3.28
C GLU A 249 9.87 -19.71 -4.21
N LEU A 250 10.12 -19.81 -5.51
CA LEU A 250 9.18 -20.35 -6.48
C LEU A 250 8.85 -21.82 -6.16
N ALA A 251 9.86 -22.65 -5.85
CA ALA A 251 9.63 -24.03 -5.45
C ALA A 251 8.80 -24.13 -4.15
N LYS A 252 9.04 -23.24 -3.17
CA LYS A 252 8.22 -23.17 -1.94
C LYS A 252 6.79 -22.75 -2.22
N LEU A 253 6.58 -21.79 -3.12
CA LEU A 253 5.24 -21.33 -3.51
C LEU A 253 4.47 -22.43 -4.26
N ILE A 254 5.13 -23.12 -5.20
CA ILE A 254 4.56 -24.27 -5.91
C ILE A 254 4.18 -25.38 -4.92
N ALA A 255 5.10 -25.76 -4.02
CA ALA A 255 4.82 -26.78 -3.01
C ALA A 255 3.67 -26.38 -2.06
N ARG A 256 3.58 -25.09 -1.69
CA ARG A 256 2.46 -24.58 -0.87
C ARG A 256 1.15 -24.61 -1.64
N GLN A 257 1.18 -24.26 -2.92
CA GLN A 257 0.02 -24.33 -3.80
C GLN A 257 -0.46 -25.79 -3.95
N GLU A 258 0.45 -26.73 -4.17
CA GLU A 258 0.15 -28.18 -4.20
C GLU A 258 -0.41 -28.71 -2.87
N LEU A 259 0.07 -28.21 -1.74
CA LEU A 259 -0.47 -28.59 -0.43
C LEU A 259 -1.89 -28.05 -0.24
N ILE A 260 -2.13 -26.77 -0.51
CA ILE A 260 -3.46 -26.15 -0.44
C ILE A 260 -4.42 -26.89 -1.38
N ARG A 261 -3.93 -27.22 -2.58
CA ARG A 261 -4.63 -28.01 -3.58
C ARG A 261 -5.07 -29.37 -3.03
N ASN A 262 -4.15 -30.15 -2.46
CA ASN A 262 -4.46 -31.48 -1.94
C ASN A 262 -5.44 -31.42 -0.76
N VAL A 263 -5.30 -30.39 0.10
CA VAL A 263 -6.24 -30.14 1.20
C VAL A 263 -7.63 -29.80 0.67
N LEU A 264 -7.74 -28.89 -0.31
CA LEU A 264 -9.03 -28.54 -0.93
C LEU A 264 -9.68 -29.74 -1.62
N GLN A 265 -8.91 -30.55 -2.34
CA GLN A 265 -9.42 -31.78 -2.95
C GLN A 265 -9.93 -32.77 -1.90
N GLY A 266 -9.17 -32.98 -0.82
CA GLY A 266 -9.58 -33.82 0.31
C GLY A 266 -10.88 -33.31 0.95
N LEU A 267 -10.96 -32.01 1.23
CA LEU A 267 -12.16 -31.39 1.82
C LEU A 267 -13.38 -31.50 0.91
N ILE A 268 -13.23 -31.27 -0.40
CA ILE A 268 -14.33 -31.38 -1.35
C ILE A 268 -14.82 -32.84 -1.42
N LEU A 269 -13.90 -33.81 -1.49
CA LEU A 269 -14.26 -35.24 -1.53
C LEU A 269 -14.87 -35.74 -0.21
N GLU A 270 -14.41 -35.26 0.94
CA GLU A 270 -14.91 -35.64 2.27
C GLU A 270 -16.21 -34.91 2.65
N SER A 271 -16.49 -33.74 2.07
CA SER A 271 -17.68 -32.94 2.39
C SER A 271 -19.00 -33.55 1.93
N GLY A 272 -18.96 -34.57 1.06
CA GLY A 272 -20.17 -35.19 0.50
C GLY A 272 -20.97 -34.27 -0.42
N VAL A 273 -20.40 -33.13 -0.84
CA VAL A 273 -21.02 -32.19 -1.77
C VAL A 273 -20.94 -32.75 -3.20
N ASP A 274 -22.05 -32.69 -3.94
CA ASP A 274 -22.15 -33.12 -5.34
C ASP A 274 -21.35 -32.17 -6.27
N TRP A 275 -20.03 -32.29 -6.27
CA TRP A 275 -19.09 -31.51 -7.06
C TRP A 275 -19.26 -31.65 -8.58
N SER A 276 -19.97 -32.69 -9.05
CA SER A 276 -20.23 -32.91 -10.48
C SER A 276 -21.26 -31.95 -11.08
N ARG A 277 -22.03 -31.24 -10.25
CA ARG A 277 -23.08 -30.31 -10.69
C ARG A 277 -22.64 -28.86 -10.68
N ASP A 278 -21.64 -28.55 -9.87
CA ASP A 278 -21.09 -27.20 -9.76
C ASP A 278 -19.85 -27.09 -10.64
N LYS A 279 -19.97 -26.30 -11.71
CA LYS A 279 -18.88 -26.02 -12.65
C LYS A 279 -17.63 -25.47 -11.94
N PHE A 280 -17.82 -24.70 -10.86
CA PHE A 280 -16.71 -24.14 -10.09
C PHE A 280 -15.96 -25.20 -9.28
N LEU A 281 -16.68 -26.11 -8.62
CA LEU A 281 -16.06 -27.23 -7.90
C LEU A 281 -15.45 -28.26 -8.86
N GLN A 282 -16.09 -28.46 -10.01
CA GLN A 282 -15.58 -29.30 -11.09
C GLN A 282 -14.29 -28.71 -11.66
N GLU A 283 -14.23 -27.41 -11.94
CA GLU A 283 -13.01 -26.71 -12.35
C GLU A 283 -11.96 -26.73 -11.22
N THR A 284 -12.34 -26.57 -9.96
CA THR A 284 -11.43 -26.69 -8.81
C THR A 284 -10.96 -28.14 -8.57
N LEU A 285 -11.57 -29.14 -9.20
CA LEU A 285 -11.10 -30.52 -9.23
C LEU A 285 -10.30 -30.83 -10.51
N LEU A 286 -10.59 -30.16 -11.63
CA LEU A 286 -10.04 -30.42 -12.97
C LEU A 286 -8.88 -29.48 -13.37
N MET A 287 -8.93 -28.17 -13.07
CA MET A 287 -7.81 -27.21 -13.21
C MET A 287 -6.62 -27.58 -12.32
N LEU A 288 -6.85 -28.52 -11.41
CA LEU A 288 -5.81 -29.20 -10.67
C LEU A 288 -4.98 -30.15 -11.56
N GLY A 289 -5.52 -30.69 -12.64
CA GLY A 289 -4.81 -31.66 -13.50
C GLY A 289 -3.85 -31.05 -14.53
N GLU A 290 -3.94 -29.76 -14.83
CA GLU A 290 -3.25 -29.14 -15.96
C GLU A 290 -2.22 -28.11 -15.47
N THR A 291 -0.97 -28.53 -15.39
CA THR A 291 0.20 -27.64 -15.41
C THR A 291 0.94 -27.91 -16.72
N GLU A 292 0.58 -27.18 -17.77
CA GLU A 292 1.50 -26.85 -18.86
C GLU A 292 1.98 -25.41 -18.69
#